data_AF-A0A3E0PK15-F1
#
_entry.id   AF-A0A3E0PK15-F1
#
_cell.length_a   1.000
_cell.length_b   1.000
_cell.length_c   1.000
_cell.angle_alpha   90.00
_cell.angle_beta   90.00
_cell.angle_gamma   90.00
#
_symmetry.space_group_name_H-M   'P 1'
#
loop_
_entity.id
_entity.type
_entity.pdbx_description
1 polymer ?
#
loop_
_entity_poly.entity_id
_entity_poly.type
_entity_poly.pdbx_seq_one_letter_code
_entity_poly.pdbx_strand_id
1 'polypeptide(L)'
;MRSILSALMLLILSAAAFSQAASLDSLVGTWQGNGKVNGRQSEVTMVWRSIAGGKHYRLEFKNKMEGGILFEGNALYSPGEEGSFTGLWVDSLGSARPIGASFNEGTLLALWGTAETEEGRTEYKLTGPDTMTVTDSVKVKDGWREFGSVAYKRVGGQENAVRKFTAAYNARDLDSMMGLVRDDVRWQRINPEKMEVVTDGKKALRESLVPYFKDGPSTNSKIESLMTSGRFVVVTERVFWKDDEGADRSQAAVIVYEFNDELIRNIWDFPAYP
;
A
#
# COMPACT_ATOMS: atom_id res chain seq x y z
N MET A 1 -10.14 38.46 -14.50
CA MET A 1 -10.01 37.20 -13.75
C MET A 1 -8.76 36.48 -14.25
N ARG A 2 -7.73 36.38 -13.40
CA ARG A 2 -6.41 35.82 -13.74
C ARG A 2 -6.29 34.46 -13.06
N SER A 3 -5.98 33.43 -13.83
CA SER A 3 -5.76 32.06 -13.37
C SER A 3 -4.41 31.97 -12.64
N ILE A 4 -4.41 31.31 -11.48
CA ILE A 4 -3.33 31.30 -10.50
C ILE A 4 -2.22 30.35 -10.98
N LEU A 5 -1.22 30.92 -11.65
CA LEU A 5 0.17 30.49 -11.50
C LEU A 5 0.74 31.29 -10.32
N SER A 6 1.12 30.63 -9.24
CA SER A 6 2.00 31.20 -8.19
C SER A 6 2.94 30.07 -7.79
N ALA A 7 4.21 30.10 -8.22
CA ALA A 7 5.32 30.88 -7.69
C ALA A 7 5.70 30.42 -6.27
N LEU A 8 6.88 29.81 -6.11
CA LEU A 8 7.62 29.91 -4.84
C LEU A 8 9.13 29.85 -5.02
N MET A 9 9.77 30.65 -4.18
CA MET A 9 11.11 31.22 -4.24
C MET A 9 11.98 30.59 -3.14
N LEU A 10 13.29 30.48 -3.40
CA LEU A 10 14.32 29.92 -2.51
C LEU A 10 14.29 30.46 -1.07
N LEU A 11 14.47 29.58 -0.09
CA LEU A 11 15.46 29.77 0.99
C LEU A 11 15.73 28.48 1.78
N ILE A 12 17.01 28.33 2.12
CA ILE A 12 17.70 27.22 2.78
C ILE A 12 17.21 27.05 4.23
N LEU A 13 16.96 25.83 4.73
CA LEU A 13 17.36 25.41 6.09
C LEU A 13 17.06 23.92 6.42
N SER A 14 18.06 23.30 7.05
CA SER A 14 18.13 22.15 7.98
C SER A 14 17.03 21.07 7.97
N ALA A 15 17.43 19.85 7.56
CA ALA A 15 16.63 18.63 7.71
C ALA A 15 16.56 18.18 9.17
N ALA A 16 15.39 18.32 9.79
CA ALA A 16 15.02 17.51 10.94
C ALA A 16 14.47 16.17 10.42
N ALA A 17 15.09 15.06 10.83
CA ALA A 17 14.65 13.73 10.48
C ALA A 17 13.31 13.43 11.17
N PHE A 18 12.23 13.33 10.39
CA PHE A 18 10.98 12.74 10.86
C PHE A 18 11.18 11.24 11.07
N SER A 19 10.97 10.75 12.29
CA SER A 19 10.84 9.32 12.55
C SER A 19 9.53 8.84 11.94
N GLN A 20 9.61 8.03 10.89
CA GLN A 20 8.44 7.43 10.26
C GLN A 20 7.95 6.30 11.17
N ALA A 21 6.78 6.46 11.78
CA ALA A 21 6.14 5.39 12.53
C ALA A 21 6.01 4.15 11.65
N ALA A 22 6.42 2.99 12.16
CA ALA A 22 6.34 1.74 11.42
C ALA A 22 4.89 1.45 11.02
N SER A 23 4.69 1.23 9.72
CA SER A 23 3.39 1.10 9.06
C SER A 23 3.32 -0.24 8.32
N LEU A 24 2.13 -0.85 8.29
CA LEU A 24 1.86 -2.05 7.48
C LEU A 24 1.44 -1.71 6.04
N ASP A 25 1.61 -0.46 5.59
CA ASP A 25 1.26 -0.04 4.23
C ASP A 25 1.98 -0.87 3.15
N SER A 26 3.17 -1.37 3.44
CA SER A 26 3.92 -2.28 2.55
C SER A 26 3.23 -3.63 2.35
N LEU A 27 2.39 -4.07 3.30
CA LEU A 27 1.60 -5.29 3.20
C LEU A 27 0.27 -5.07 2.46
N VAL A 28 -0.25 -3.83 2.42
CA VAL A 28 -1.55 -3.49 1.82
C VAL A 28 -1.61 -3.90 0.35
N GLY A 29 -2.66 -4.66 -0.02
CA GLY A 29 -2.88 -5.20 -1.35
C GLY A 29 -3.43 -6.62 -1.32
N THR A 30 -3.63 -7.19 -2.51
CA THR A 30 -4.05 -8.58 -2.66
C THR A 30 -2.83 -9.46 -2.92
N TRP A 31 -2.78 -10.62 -2.28
CA TRP A 31 -1.71 -11.58 -2.39
C TRP A 31 -2.29 -12.95 -2.69
N GLN A 32 -1.66 -13.67 -3.61
CA GLN A 32 -1.97 -15.07 -3.90
C GLN A 32 -0.72 -15.91 -3.70
N GLY A 33 -0.88 -17.07 -3.09
CA GLY A 33 0.22 -17.96 -2.79
C GLY A 33 -0.16 -19.41 -2.96
N ASN A 34 0.88 -20.22 -3.14
CA ASN A 34 0.80 -21.67 -3.14
C ASN A 34 1.81 -22.20 -2.12
N GLY A 35 1.41 -23.19 -1.33
CA GLY A 35 2.29 -23.77 -0.34
C GLY A 35 1.68 -24.98 0.33
N LYS A 36 2.17 -25.29 1.53
CA LYS A 36 1.65 -26.39 2.34
C LYS A 36 1.10 -25.86 3.64
N VAL A 37 -0.07 -26.36 4.02
CA VAL A 37 -0.68 -26.14 5.34
C VAL A 37 -1.09 -27.50 5.89
N ASN A 38 -0.62 -27.84 7.09
CA ASN A 38 -0.77 -29.15 7.73
C ASN A 38 -0.36 -30.31 6.80
N GLY A 39 0.73 -30.11 6.04
CA GLY A 39 1.26 -31.09 5.08
C GLY A 39 0.46 -31.23 3.78
N ARG A 40 -0.68 -30.54 3.63
CA ARG A 40 -1.54 -30.58 2.43
C ARG A 40 -1.24 -29.41 1.50
N GLN A 41 -1.40 -29.63 0.19
CA GLN A 41 -1.28 -28.54 -0.78
C GLN A 41 -2.40 -27.52 -0.55
N SER A 42 -2.05 -26.25 -0.67
CA SER A 42 -2.91 -25.14 -0.31
C SER A 42 -2.76 -24.00 -1.30
N GLU A 43 -3.91 -23.51 -1.79
CA GLU A 43 -4.06 -22.27 -2.55
C GLU A 43 -4.59 -21.20 -1.58
N VAL A 44 -3.84 -20.13 -1.38
CA VAL A 44 -4.15 -19.11 -0.38
C VAL A 44 -4.29 -17.74 -1.00
N THR A 45 -5.23 -16.97 -0.49
CA THR A 45 -5.39 -15.55 -0.83
C THR A 45 -5.40 -14.74 0.45
N MET A 46 -4.66 -13.64 0.45
CA MET A 46 -4.71 -12.61 1.49
C MET A 46 -5.07 -11.28 0.88
N VAL A 47 -5.92 -10.52 1.56
CA VAL A 47 -6.18 -9.13 1.21
C VAL A 47 -5.92 -8.26 2.43
N TRP A 48 -4.91 -7.40 2.32
CA TRP A 48 -4.59 -6.40 3.33
C TRP A 48 -5.18 -5.05 2.94
N ARG A 49 -5.89 -4.42 3.86
CA ARG A 49 -6.49 -3.09 3.67
C ARG A 49 -6.14 -2.19 4.84
N SER A 50 -5.81 -0.94 4.52
CA SER A 50 -5.80 0.15 5.48
C SER A 50 -7.26 0.60 5.68
N ILE A 51 -7.72 0.74 6.93
CA ILE A 51 -9.10 1.09 7.26
C ILE A 51 -9.14 2.25 8.27
N ALA A 52 -10.33 2.83 8.46
CA ALA A 52 -10.56 3.95 9.39
C ALA A 52 -9.59 5.14 9.18
N GLY A 53 -9.36 5.52 7.91
CA GLY A 53 -8.45 6.62 7.55
C GLY A 53 -6.96 6.27 7.72
N GLY A 54 -6.62 4.99 7.76
CA GLY A 54 -5.25 4.51 7.96
C GLY A 54 -4.82 4.37 9.41
N LYS A 55 -5.80 4.28 10.33
CA LYS A 55 -5.56 4.06 11.75
C LYS A 55 -5.51 2.58 12.13
N HIS A 56 -6.05 1.70 11.30
CA HIS A 56 -6.03 0.25 11.52
C HIS A 56 -5.81 -0.48 10.20
N TYR A 57 -5.44 -1.76 10.29
CA TYR A 57 -5.27 -2.64 9.13
C TYR A 57 -6.15 -3.87 9.29
N ARG A 58 -6.81 -4.28 8.21
CA ARG A 58 -7.55 -5.53 8.13
C ARG A 58 -6.84 -6.48 7.18
N LEU A 59 -6.65 -7.72 7.64
CA LEU A 59 -6.31 -8.86 6.81
C LEU A 59 -7.55 -9.72 6.63
N GLU A 60 -7.86 -10.08 5.39
CA GLU A 60 -8.77 -11.15 5.02
C GLU A 60 -7.95 -12.31 4.45
N PHE A 61 -8.13 -13.52 4.97
CA PHE A 61 -7.42 -14.72 4.58
C PHE A 61 -8.41 -15.78 4.09
N LYS A 62 -8.07 -16.43 2.98
CA LYS A 62 -8.76 -17.62 2.49
C LYS A 62 -7.74 -18.68 2.14
N ASN A 63 -8.01 -19.91 2.57
CA ASN A 63 -7.22 -21.08 2.24
C ASN A 63 -8.13 -22.15 1.66
N LYS A 64 -7.87 -22.50 0.41
CA LYS A 64 -8.44 -23.67 -0.25
C LYS A 64 -7.42 -24.79 -0.21
N MET A 65 -7.65 -25.75 0.68
CA MET A 65 -6.79 -26.93 0.80
C MET A 65 -7.20 -28.02 -0.18
N GLU A 66 -6.27 -28.92 -0.47
CA GLU A 66 -6.55 -30.18 -1.15
C GLU A 66 -7.78 -30.88 -0.54
N GLY A 67 -8.68 -31.35 -1.41
CA GLY A 67 -10.00 -31.88 -1.02
C GLY A 67 -11.12 -30.83 -0.94
N GLY A 68 -10.84 -29.56 -1.30
CA GLY A 68 -11.86 -28.52 -1.42
C GLY A 68 -12.29 -27.89 -0.09
N ILE A 69 -11.58 -28.18 1.01
CA ILE A 69 -11.85 -27.59 2.31
C ILE A 69 -11.46 -26.12 2.26
N LEU A 70 -12.44 -25.25 2.47
CA LEU A 70 -12.26 -23.81 2.56
C LEU A 70 -12.15 -23.41 4.03
N PHE A 71 -11.07 -22.71 4.37
CA PHE A 71 -10.90 -22.02 5.64
C PHE A 71 -10.81 -20.52 5.38
N GLU A 72 -11.49 -19.73 6.20
CA GLU A 72 -11.48 -18.28 6.11
C GLU A 72 -11.10 -17.66 7.46
N GLY A 73 -10.36 -16.57 7.41
CA GLY A 73 -9.92 -15.85 8.59
C GLY A 73 -9.88 -14.35 8.36
N ASN A 74 -10.05 -13.58 9.43
CA ASN A 74 -9.92 -12.14 9.43
C ASN A 74 -9.04 -11.73 10.60
N ALA A 75 -8.11 -10.81 10.36
CA ALA A 75 -7.37 -10.15 11.42
C ALA A 75 -7.62 -8.64 11.38
N LEU A 76 -7.75 -8.03 12.55
CA LEU A 76 -7.67 -6.59 12.73
C LEU A 76 -6.39 -6.25 13.48
N TYR A 77 -5.61 -5.30 12.96
CA TYR A 77 -4.40 -4.78 13.59
C TYR A 77 -4.56 -3.29 13.88
N SER A 78 -4.21 -2.90 15.10
CA SER A 78 -4.16 -1.53 15.60
C SER A 78 -2.72 -1.19 15.92
N PRO A 79 -2.13 -0.14 15.31
CA PRO A 79 -0.79 0.33 15.66
C PRO A 79 -0.68 0.67 17.14
N GLY A 80 0.42 0.27 17.76
CA GLY A 80 0.87 0.68 19.09
C GLY A 80 2.11 1.57 19.00
N GLU A 81 2.94 1.54 20.04
CA GLU A 81 4.20 2.27 20.09
C GLU A 81 5.30 1.56 19.29
N GLU A 82 6.21 2.32 18.67
CA GLU A 82 7.47 1.81 18.08
C GLU A 82 7.33 0.59 17.14
N GLY A 83 6.29 0.58 16.29
CA GLY A 83 6.06 -0.51 15.34
C GLY A 83 5.48 -1.79 15.94
N SER A 84 5.03 -1.73 17.19
CA SER A 84 4.13 -2.73 17.75
C SER A 84 2.72 -2.59 17.20
N PHE A 85 1.98 -3.68 17.23
CA PHE A 85 0.57 -3.75 16.87
C PHE A 85 -0.15 -4.67 17.85
N THR A 86 -1.40 -4.34 18.16
CA THR A 86 -2.33 -5.25 18.85
C THR A 86 -3.44 -5.62 17.89
N GLY A 87 -4.11 -6.74 18.11
CA GLY A 87 -5.12 -7.19 17.19
C GLY A 87 -6.00 -8.30 17.67
N LEU A 88 -6.88 -8.73 16.77
CA LEU A 88 -7.79 -9.86 16.96
C LEU A 88 -7.87 -10.65 15.66
N TRP A 89 -7.64 -11.95 15.76
CA TRP A 89 -7.95 -12.94 14.74
C TRP A 89 -9.35 -13.52 14.99
N VAL A 90 -10.12 -13.73 13.93
CA VAL A 90 -11.35 -14.53 13.93
C VAL A 90 -11.40 -15.43 12.70
N ASP A 91 -11.91 -16.65 12.82
CA ASP A 91 -11.98 -17.59 11.68
C ASP A 91 -13.31 -18.32 11.53
N SER A 92 -13.43 -19.02 10.40
CA SER A 92 -14.59 -19.82 10.01
C SER A 92 -14.84 -21.03 10.90
N LEU A 93 -13.92 -21.36 11.82
CA LEU A 93 -14.13 -22.38 12.85
C LEU A 93 -14.73 -21.79 14.14
N GLY A 94 -14.99 -20.49 14.16
CA GLY A 94 -15.52 -19.77 15.32
C GLY A 94 -14.47 -19.42 16.36
N SER A 95 -13.18 -19.60 16.05
CA SER A 95 -12.11 -19.21 16.98
C SER A 95 -11.92 -17.70 16.94
N ALA A 96 -11.61 -17.11 18.10
CA ALA A 96 -11.15 -15.74 18.21
C ALA A 96 -9.88 -15.72 19.06
N ARG A 97 -8.83 -15.05 18.59
CA ARG A 97 -7.53 -15.04 19.27
C ARG A 97 -6.95 -13.63 19.32
N PRO A 98 -6.55 -13.12 20.49
CA PRO A 98 -5.83 -11.85 20.55
C PRO A 98 -4.51 -11.98 19.78
N ILE A 99 -4.05 -10.88 19.20
CA ILE A 99 -2.78 -10.76 18.50
C ILE A 99 -1.92 -9.70 19.17
N GLY A 100 -0.68 -10.04 19.47
CA GLY A 100 0.41 -9.08 19.67
C GLY A 100 1.40 -9.21 18.53
N ALA A 101 1.79 -8.11 17.88
CA ALA A 101 2.67 -8.16 16.73
C ALA A 101 3.69 -7.02 16.71
N SER A 102 4.78 -7.22 15.96
CA SER A 102 5.78 -6.18 15.69
C SER A 102 6.18 -6.20 14.22
N PHE A 103 6.39 -5.02 13.64
CA PHE A 103 6.84 -4.87 12.27
C PHE A 103 8.22 -4.21 12.23
N ASN A 104 9.20 -4.95 11.73
CA ASN A 104 10.56 -4.44 11.56
C ASN A 104 11.19 -4.99 10.28
N GLU A 105 11.93 -4.15 9.55
CA GLU A 105 12.69 -4.54 8.36
C GLU A 105 11.89 -5.39 7.36
N GLY A 106 10.63 -5.03 7.10
CA GLY A 106 9.76 -5.74 6.16
C GLY A 106 9.20 -7.08 6.68
N THR A 107 9.36 -7.37 7.97
CA THR A 107 8.85 -8.58 8.62
C THR A 107 7.82 -8.23 9.69
N LEU A 108 6.59 -8.71 9.53
CA LEU A 108 5.56 -8.68 10.58
C LEU A 108 5.60 -10.01 11.33
N LEU A 109 5.96 -9.97 12.60
CA LEU A 109 5.86 -11.12 13.50
C LEU A 109 4.58 -10.97 14.33
N ALA A 110 3.59 -11.83 14.12
CA ALA A 110 2.34 -11.84 14.85
C ALA A 110 2.25 -13.07 15.77
N LEU A 111 2.16 -12.84 17.07
CA LEU A 111 1.86 -13.86 18.07
C LEU A 111 0.37 -13.84 18.36
N TRP A 112 -0.28 -14.99 18.29
CA TRP A 112 -1.72 -15.11 18.50
C TRP A 112 -2.06 -16.15 19.57
N GLY A 113 -3.18 -15.93 20.25
CA GLY A 113 -3.63 -16.78 21.35
C GLY A 113 -3.07 -16.35 22.72
N THR A 114 -3.27 -17.21 23.71
CA THR A 114 -2.88 -17.00 25.12
C THR A 114 -2.47 -18.33 25.74
N ALA A 115 -1.91 -18.35 26.95
CA ALA A 115 -1.54 -19.60 27.63
C ALA A 115 -2.75 -20.52 27.92
N GLU A 116 -3.96 -19.96 28.01
CA GLU A 116 -5.21 -20.69 28.21
C GLU A 116 -5.82 -21.22 26.90
N THR A 117 -5.31 -20.75 25.76
CA THR A 117 -5.73 -21.18 24.43
C THR A 117 -4.54 -21.75 23.67
N GLU A 118 -4.72 -22.19 22.42
CA GLU A 118 -3.57 -22.52 21.59
C GLU A 118 -2.81 -21.22 21.22
N GLU A 119 -1.52 -21.19 21.55
CA GLU A 119 -0.60 -20.13 21.17
C GLU A 119 0.03 -20.44 19.81
N GLY A 120 0.12 -19.44 18.96
CA GLY A 120 0.74 -19.55 17.66
C GLY A 120 1.45 -18.29 17.23
N ARG A 121 2.13 -18.41 16.11
CA ARG A 121 2.96 -17.36 15.53
C ARG A 121 2.82 -17.41 14.02
N THR A 122 2.62 -16.25 13.42
CA THR A 122 2.67 -16.05 11.98
C THR A 122 3.75 -15.02 11.67
N GLU A 123 4.66 -15.37 10.77
CA GLU A 123 5.72 -14.49 10.30
C GLU A 123 5.46 -14.13 8.84
N TYR A 124 5.17 -12.85 8.57
CA TYR A 124 5.02 -12.32 7.22
C TYR A 124 6.31 -11.61 6.83
N LYS A 125 7.09 -12.18 5.92
CA LYS A 125 8.38 -11.63 5.51
C LYS A 125 8.34 -11.19 4.05
N LEU A 126 8.41 -9.88 3.82
CA LEU A 126 8.59 -9.34 2.48
C LEU A 126 9.96 -9.77 1.95
N THR A 127 9.98 -10.47 0.83
CA THR A 127 11.20 -10.89 0.11
C THR A 127 11.49 -10.00 -1.10
N GLY A 128 10.55 -9.10 -1.40
CA GLY A 128 10.62 -8.08 -2.44
C GLY A 128 9.34 -7.21 -2.41
N PRO A 129 9.20 -6.21 -3.29
CA PRO A 129 8.02 -5.33 -3.30
C PRO A 129 6.68 -6.08 -3.49
N ASP A 130 6.72 -7.19 -4.23
CA ASP A 130 5.55 -7.99 -4.61
C ASP A 130 5.68 -9.47 -4.24
N THR A 131 6.66 -9.81 -3.42
CA THR A 131 6.89 -11.19 -2.99
C THR A 131 7.00 -11.25 -1.49
N MET A 132 6.37 -12.26 -0.90
CA MET A 132 6.35 -12.46 0.54
C MET A 132 6.37 -13.95 0.84
N THR A 133 7.00 -14.33 1.93
CA THR A 133 6.84 -15.65 2.54
C THR A 133 6.05 -15.50 3.82
N VAL A 134 5.05 -16.36 4.03
CA VAL A 134 4.37 -16.47 5.32
C VAL A 134 4.62 -17.84 5.91
N THR A 135 5.07 -17.86 7.15
CA THR A 135 5.27 -19.08 7.92
C THR A 135 4.39 -19.06 9.16
N ASP A 136 3.59 -20.10 9.32
CA ASP A 136 2.69 -20.30 10.45
C ASP A 136 3.20 -21.42 11.36
N SER A 137 3.25 -21.16 12.65
CA SER A 137 3.72 -22.08 13.68
C SER A 137 2.81 -22.10 14.89
N VAL A 138 2.73 -23.24 15.56
CA VAL A 138 2.08 -23.37 16.87
C VAL A 138 3.12 -23.61 17.95
N LYS A 139 2.85 -23.10 19.15
CA LYS A 139 3.71 -23.35 20.30
C LYS A 139 3.58 -24.81 20.73
N VAL A 140 4.72 -25.43 21.00
CA VAL A 140 4.82 -26.78 21.57
C VAL A 140 5.71 -26.71 22.81
N LYS A 141 5.82 -27.81 23.56
CA LYS A 141 6.61 -27.86 24.82
C LYS A 141 8.02 -27.29 24.64
N ASP A 142 8.67 -27.64 23.53
CA ASP A 142 10.06 -27.29 23.24
C ASP A 142 10.15 -26.36 22.01
N GLY A 143 9.44 -25.23 22.05
CA GLY A 143 9.55 -24.16 21.06
C GLY A 143 8.36 -24.07 20.11
N TRP A 144 8.64 -23.96 18.81
CA TRP A 144 7.64 -23.72 17.76
C TRP A 144 7.66 -24.84 16.74
N ARG A 145 6.48 -25.34 16.37
CA ARG A 145 6.31 -26.29 15.29
C ARG A 145 5.62 -25.60 14.12
N GLU A 146 6.32 -25.53 12.99
CA GLU A 146 5.74 -25.06 11.74
C GLU A 146 4.61 -25.99 11.28
N PHE A 147 3.50 -25.40 10.85
CA PHE A 147 2.40 -26.10 10.21
C PHE A 147 2.01 -25.51 8.86
N GLY A 148 2.45 -24.29 8.55
CA GLY A 148 2.17 -23.63 7.27
C GLY A 148 3.40 -22.90 6.74
N SER A 149 3.67 -23.06 5.44
CA SER A 149 4.64 -22.20 4.75
C SER A 149 4.18 -21.97 3.31
N VAL A 150 4.03 -20.70 2.96
CA VAL A 150 3.51 -20.29 1.65
C VAL A 150 4.33 -19.12 1.11
N ALA A 151 4.75 -19.25 -0.15
CA ALA A 151 5.25 -18.13 -0.94
C ALA A 151 4.07 -17.43 -1.64
N TYR A 152 3.98 -16.13 -1.44
CA TYR A 152 2.98 -15.25 -2.04
C TYR A 152 3.59 -14.35 -3.10
N LYS A 153 2.78 -14.06 -4.10
CA LYS A 153 2.96 -12.95 -5.03
C LYS A 153 1.80 -11.99 -4.87
N ARG A 154 2.10 -10.69 -4.89
CA ARG A 154 1.07 -9.66 -4.96
C ARG A 154 0.36 -9.75 -6.31
N VAL A 155 -0.97 -9.70 -6.29
CA VAL A 155 -1.84 -9.69 -7.47
C VAL A 155 -2.69 -8.43 -7.46
N GLY A 156 -3.36 -8.14 -8.58
CA GLY A 156 -3.99 -6.84 -8.81
C GLY A 156 -2.97 -5.84 -9.37
N GLY A 157 -2.32 -6.23 -10.49
CA GLY A 157 -1.18 -5.51 -11.07
C GLY A 157 -1.39 -4.02 -11.24
N GLN A 158 -2.60 -3.60 -11.63
CA GLN A 158 -2.96 -2.19 -11.80
C GLN A 158 -2.98 -1.41 -10.47
N GLU A 159 -3.62 -1.96 -9.42
CA GLU A 159 -3.63 -1.33 -8.09
C GLU A 159 -2.23 -1.17 -7.54
N ASN A 160 -1.43 -2.22 -7.71
CA ASN A 160 -0.06 -2.24 -7.27
C ASN A 160 0.81 -1.24 -8.07
N ALA A 161 0.61 -1.13 -9.38
CA ALA A 161 1.29 -0.15 -10.20
C ALA A 161 0.98 1.28 -9.74
N VAL A 162 -0.28 1.60 -9.42
CA VAL A 162 -0.64 2.92 -8.85
C VAL A 162 0.04 3.14 -7.50
N ARG A 163 0.03 2.16 -6.58
CA ARG A 163 0.70 2.27 -5.28
C ARG A 163 2.21 2.50 -5.42
N LYS A 164 2.86 1.77 -6.33
CA LYS A 164 4.27 1.96 -6.65
C LYS A 164 4.56 3.31 -7.29
N PHE A 165 3.65 3.79 -8.14
CA PHE A 165 3.78 5.10 -8.76
C PHE A 165 3.74 6.21 -7.70
N THR A 166 2.77 6.16 -6.77
CA THR A 166 2.70 7.08 -5.62
C THR A 166 3.93 6.95 -4.69
N ALA A 167 4.40 5.72 -4.42
CA ALA A 167 5.58 5.50 -3.59
C ALA A 167 6.86 6.08 -4.25
N ALA A 168 7.04 5.85 -5.56
CA ALA A 168 8.14 6.41 -6.33
C ALA A 168 8.08 7.94 -6.39
N TYR A 169 6.88 8.51 -6.55
CA TYR A 169 6.66 9.96 -6.47
C TYR A 169 7.11 10.53 -5.11
N ASN A 170 6.71 9.90 -4.00
CA ASN A 170 7.10 10.32 -2.65
C ASN A 170 8.61 10.20 -2.44
N ALA A 171 9.23 9.15 -2.99
CA ALA A 171 10.68 8.93 -2.95
C ALA A 171 11.48 9.81 -3.93
N ARG A 172 10.81 10.61 -4.79
CA ARG A 172 11.42 11.38 -5.89
C ARG A 172 12.16 10.52 -6.91
N ASP A 173 11.76 9.26 -7.02
CA ASP A 173 12.36 8.28 -7.93
C ASP A 173 11.67 8.32 -9.30
N LEU A 174 12.15 9.23 -10.15
CA LEU A 174 11.64 9.39 -11.51
C LEU A 174 11.82 8.15 -12.37
N ASP A 175 12.89 7.37 -12.16
CA ASP A 175 13.14 6.19 -12.98
C ASP A 175 12.11 5.10 -12.68
N SER A 176 11.83 4.86 -11.39
CA SER A 176 10.74 3.97 -10.96
C SER A 176 9.38 4.46 -11.45
N MET A 177 9.09 5.77 -11.39
CA MET A 177 7.84 6.30 -11.95
C MET A 177 7.74 6.04 -13.45
N MET A 178 8.80 6.31 -14.22
CA MET A 178 8.79 6.13 -15.68
C MET A 178 8.75 4.66 -16.11
N GLY A 179 9.19 3.74 -15.24
CA GLY A 179 9.03 2.29 -15.43
C GLY A 179 7.59 1.79 -15.33
N LEU A 180 6.68 2.57 -14.75
CA LEU A 180 5.27 2.19 -14.52
C LEU A 180 4.30 2.79 -15.55
N VAL A 181 4.79 3.62 -16.46
CA VAL A 181 3.98 4.31 -17.48
C VAL A 181 4.36 3.89 -18.88
N ARG A 182 3.43 3.98 -19.82
CA ARG A 182 3.69 3.78 -21.25
C ARG A 182 4.48 4.93 -21.85
N ASP A 183 5.13 4.69 -22.99
CA ASP A 183 5.83 5.73 -23.73
C ASP A 183 4.87 6.83 -24.23
N ASP A 184 3.64 6.43 -24.57
CA ASP A 184 2.53 7.30 -24.99
C ASP A 184 1.63 7.76 -23.83
N VAL A 185 2.13 7.75 -22.58
CA VAL A 185 1.34 8.16 -21.41
C VAL A 185 0.85 9.61 -21.55
N ARG A 186 -0.41 9.87 -21.17
CA ARG A 186 -0.94 11.24 -21.06
C ARG A 186 -1.37 11.55 -19.65
N TRP A 187 -0.93 12.69 -19.14
CA TRP A 187 -1.51 13.27 -17.93
C TRP A 187 -2.40 14.43 -18.34
N GLN A 188 -3.66 14.37 -17.95
CA GLN A 188 -4.67 15.36 -18.28
C GLN A 188 -5.42 15.82 -17.03
N ARG A 189 -5.64 17.13 -16.93
CA ARG A 189 -6.47 17.72 -15.88
C ARG A 189 -7.90 17.84 -16.35
N ILE A 190 -8.81 17.27 -15.59
CA ILE A 190 -10.25 17.42 -15.81
C ILE A 190 -10.74 18.64 -15.06
N ASN A 191 -11.27 19.61 -15.79
CA ASN A 191 -12.02 20.74 -15.25
C ASN A 191 -13.49 20.61 -15.65
N PRO A 192 -14.43 21.29 -14.96
CA PRO A 192 -15.85 21.21 -15.30
C PRO A 192 -16.19 21.53 -16.76
N GLU A 193 -15.41 22.41 -17.39
CA GLU A 193 -15.67 22.89 -18.76
C GLU A 193 -14.78 22.25 -19.82
N LYS A 194 -13.61 21.71 -19.44
CA LYS A 194 -12.61 21.21 -20.39
C LYS A 194 -11.64 20.21 -19.79
N MET A 195 -11.07 19.39 -20.65
CA MET A 195 -9.90 18.56 -20.35
C MET A 195 -8.64 19.25 -20.89
N GLU A 196 -7.64 19.42 -20.03
CA GLU A 196 -6.36 20.04 -20.36
C GLU A 196 -5.25 18.99 -20.36
N VAL A 197 -4.44 18.94 -21.42
CA VAL A 197 -3.28 18.05 -21.46
C VAL A 197 -2.15 18.69 -20.67
N VAL A 198 -1.79 18.10 -19.53
CA VAL A 198 -0.66 18.53 -18.70
C VAL A 198 0.64 18.06 -19.33
N THR A 199 0.71 16.77 -19.70
CA THR A 199 1.84 16.19 -20.44
C THR A 199 1.35 15.16 -21.46
N ASP A 200 2.05 15.10 -22.61
CA ASP A 200 1.82 14.11 -23.67
C ASP A 200 3.12 13.35 -23.95
N GLY A 201 3.17 12.09 -23.55
CA GLY A 201 4.31 11.20 -23.65
C GLY A 201 5.20 11.16 -22.41
N LYS A 202 5.86 10.02 -22.20
CA LYS A 202 6.75 9.73 -21.06
C LYS A 202 7.88 10.76 -20.92
N LYS A 203 8.42 11.23 -22.05
CA LYS A 203 9.47 12.26 -22.06
C LYS A 203 8.95 13.57 -21.46
N ALA A 204 7.81 14.05 -21.92
CA ALA A 204 7.20 15.29 -21.42
C ALA A 204 6.82 15.17 -19.94
N LEU A 205 6.29 14.02 -19.53
CA LEU A 205 6.02 13.72 -18.13
C LEU A 205 7.29 13.84 -17.28
N ARG A 206 8.37 13.16 -17.66
CA ARG A 206 9.65 13.23 -16.94
C ARG A 206 10.18 14.65 -16.86
N GLU A 207 10.21 15.36 -17.99
CA GLU A 207 10.70 16.75 -18.06
C GLU A 207 9.89 17.71 -17.18
N SER A 208 8.57 17.50 -17.05
CA SER A 208 7.71 18.29 -16.16
C SER A 208 7.99 18.05 -14.67
N LEU A 209 8.37 16.81 -14.29
CA LEU A 209 8.57 16.43 -12.90
C LEU A 209 9.98 16.76 -12.38
N VAL A 210 10.98 16.83 -13.26
CA VAL A 210 12.36 17.21 -12.87
C VAL A 210 12.44 18.54 -12.11
N PRO A 211 11.93 19.67 -12.63
CA PRO A 211 11.97 20.94 -11.88
C PRO A 211 11.07 20.88 -10.65
N TYR A 212 9.95 20.16 -10.72
CA TYR A 212 9.03 20.02 -9.59
C TYR A 212 9.69 19.29 -8.39
N PHE A 213 10.48 18.25 -8.63
CA PHE A 213 11.20 17.53 -7.57
C PHE A 213 12.46 18.23 -7.09
N LYS A 214 13.06 19.09 -7.92
CA LYS A 214 14.27 19.84 -7.56
C LYS A 214 13.95 21.09 -6.73
N ASP A 215 12.92 21.83 -7.14
CA ASP A 215 12.67 23.19 -6.67
C ASP A 215 11.29 23.34 -5.98
N GLY A 216 10.46 22.28 -5.96
CA GLY A 216 9.11 22.32 -5.40
C GLY A 216 9.03 22.05 -3.89
N PRO A 217 7.88 22.35 -3.25
CA PRO A 217 7.64 21.97 -1.87
C PRO A 217 7.77 20.45 -1.71
N SER A 218 8.27 19.99 -0.56
CA SER A 218 8.29 18.57 -0.25
C SER A 218 6.85 18.06 -0.11
N THR A 219 6.26 17.65 -1.23
CA THR A 219 4.90 17.13 -1.26
C THR A 219 4.92 15.62 -1.07
N ASN A 220 4.17 15.14 -0.08
CA ASN A 220 3.97 13.71 0.10
C ASN A 220 2.53 13.38 -0.19
N SER A 221 2.32 12.25 -0.83
CA SER A 221 1.02 11.83 -1.28
C SER A 221 0.59 10.53 -0.60
N LYS A 222 -0.69 10.43 -0.25
CA LYS A 222 -1.28 9.25 0.40
C LYS A 222 -2.55 8.85 -0.33
N ILE A 223 -2.61 7.59 -0.76
CA ILE A 223 -3.83 6.98 -1.27
C ILE A 223 -4.77 6.74 -0.09
N GLU A 224 -5.88 7.47 -0.04
CA GLU A 224 -6.93 7.31 0.98
C GLU A 224 -7.91 6.21 0.63
N SER A 225 -8.24 6.09 -0.66
CA SER A 225 -9.09 5.04 -1.19
C SER A 225 -8.60 4.62 -2.57
N LEU A 226 -8.85 3.37 -2.93
CA LEU A 226 -8.49 2.79 -4.22
C LEU A 226 -9.53 1.76 -4.63
N MET A 227 -9.97 1.82 -5.87
CA MET A 227 -10.82 0.81 -6.50
C MET A 227 -10.36 0.51 -7.93
N THR A 228 -10.56 -0.72 -8.36
CA THR A 228 -10.34 -1.14 -9.75
C THR A 228 -11.67 -1.41 -10.44
N SER A 229 -11.81 -0.93 -11.67
CA SER A 229 -12.94 -1.21 -12.56
C SER A 229 -12.44 -1.45 -13.98
N GLY A 230 -12.40 -2.72 -14.39
CA GLY A 230 -11.85 -3.12 -15.69
C GLY A 230 -10.37 -2.75 -15.80
N ARG A 231 -10.05 -1.82 -16.70
CA ARG A 231 -8.68 -1.29 -16.91
C ARG A 231 -8.40 0.02 -16.17
N PHE A 232 -9.32 0.45 -15.32
CA PHE A 232 -9.21 1.72 -14.60
C PHE A 232 -8.94 1.47 -13.13
N VAL A 233 -8.02 2.23 -12.57
CA VAL A 233 -7.85 2.36 -11.12
C VAL A 233 -8.25 3.78 -10.74
N VAL A 234 -9.23 3.90 -9.87
CA VAL A 234 -9.69 5.18 -9.33
C VAL A 234 -9.18 5.29 -7.90
N VAL A 235 -8.49 6.39 -7.61
CA VAL A 235 -8.02 6.69 -6.26
C VAL A 235 -8.57 8.01 -5.76
N THR A 236 -8.76 8.08 -4.44
CA THR A 236 -8.70 9.34 -3.72
C THR A 236 -7.29 9.48 -3.18
N GLU A 237 -6.59 10.53 -3.58
CA GLU A 237 -5.21 10.77 -3.20
C GLU A 237 -5.10 12.12 -2.50
N ARG A 238 -4.53 12.11 -1.29
CA ARG A 238 -4.30 13.31 -0.47
C ARG A 238 -2.83 13.69 -0.54
N VAL A 239 -2.58 14.91 -1.00
CA VAL A 239 -1.24 15.51 -1.03
C VAL A 239 -1.07 16.39 0.20
N PHE A 240 0.08 16.30 0.84
CA PHE A 240 0.50 17.07 2.01
C PHE A 240 1.71 17.91 1.66
N TRP A 241 1.73 19.17 2.11
CA TRP A 241 2.86 20.08 1.93
C TRP A 241 2.92 21.09 3.06
N LYS A 242 4.05 21.80 3.16
CA LYS A 242 4.18 22.99 3.99
C LYS A 242 3.93 24.23 3.12
N ASP A 243 3.11 25.15 3.58
CA ASP A 243 3.02 26.46 2.94
C ASP A 243 4.22 27.35 3.28
N ASP A 244 4.21 28.57 2.74
CA ASP A 244 5.27 29.56 2.89
C ASP A 244 5.50 29.99 4.35
N GLU A 245 4.51 29.80 5.21
CA GLU A 245 4.55 30.09 6.65
C GLU A 245 5.01 28.86 7.46
N GLY A 246 5.25 27.72 6.80
CA GLY A 246 5.61 26.45 7.43
C GLY A 246 4.41 25.70 8.04
N ALA A 247 3.18 26.12 7.74
CA ALA A 247 1.97 25.44 8.20
C ALA A 247 1.68 24.20 7.35
N ASP A 248 1.20 23.14 7.99
CA ASP A 248 0.76 21.93 7.28
C ASP A 248 -0.48 22.22 6.46
N ARG A 249 -0.40 21.90 5.17
CA ARG A 249 -1.50 21.95 4.22
C ARG A 249 -1.73 20.57 3.64
N SER A 250 -2.99 20.28 3.34
CA SER A 250 -3.34 19.10 2.58
C SER A 250 -4.57 19.34 1.74
N GLN A 251 -4.66 18.64 0.61
CA GLN A 251 -5.84 18.58 -0.24
C GLN A 251 -5.95 17.17 -0.81
N ALA A 252 -7.17 16.71 -1.04
CA ALA A 252 -7.45 15.47 -1.72
C ALA A 252 -7.95 15.73 -3.14
N ALA A 253 -7.69 14.80 -4.04
CA ALA A 253 -8.25 14.79 -5.38
C ALA A 253 -8.65 13.37 -5.76
N VAL A 254 -9.62 13.27 -6.68
CA VAL A 254 -9.86 12.01 -7.39
C VAL A 254 -8.88 11.95 -8.54
N ILE A 255 -8.17 10.83 -8.66
CA ILE A 255 -7.28 10.55 -9.79
C ILE A 255 -7.69 9.22 -10.42
N VAL A 256 -7.83 9.21 -11.73
CA VAL A 256 -8.16 8.01 -12.49
C VAL A 256 -6.96 7.62 -13.35
N TYR A 257 -6.48 6.41 -13.17
CA TYR A 257 -5.43 5.80 -13.96
C TYR A 257 -6.07 4.81 -14.94
N GLU A 258 -5.88 5.00 -16.25
CA GLU A 258 -6.17 3.96 -17.25
C GLU A 258 -4.91 3.15 -17.51
N PHE A 259 -5.10 1.84 -17.55
CA PHE A 259 -4.07 0.88 -17.90
C PHE A 259 -4.27 0.35 -19.32
N ASN A 260 -3.15 0.07 -19.97
CA ASN A 260 -3.09 -0.85 -21.08
C ASN A 260 -2.00 -1.88 -20.73
N ASP A 261 -2.39 -3.15 -20.63
CA ASP A 261 -1.66 -4.20 -19.94
C ASP A 261 -1.36 -3.80 -18.47
N GLU A 262 -0.10 -3.87 -18.04
CA GLU A 262 0.35 -3.53 -16.69
C GLU A 262 0.88 -2.09 -16.55
N LEU A 263 0.84 -1.30 -17.63
CA LEU A 263 1.40 0.06 -17.66
C LEU A 263 0.31 1.14 -17.72
N ILE A 264 0.54 2.22 -16.99
CA ILE A 264 -0.33 3.40 -16.98
C ILE A 264 -0.27 4.08 -18.35
N ARG A 265 -1.43 4.23 -18.99
CA ARG A 265 -1.63 4.91 -20.28
C ARG A 265 -2.16 6.32 -20.11
N ASN A 266 -3.15 6.52 -19.26
CA ASN A 266 -3.71 7.85 -19.01
C ASN A 266 -3.82 8.10 -17.51
N ILE A 267 -3.58 9.34 -17.11
CA ILE A 267 -3.76 9.86 -15.77
C ILE A 267 -4.71 11.05 -15.88
N TRP A 268 -5.86 10.98 -15.22
CA TRP A 268 -6.81 12.08 -15.12
C TRP A 268 -6.89 12.58 -13.68
N ASP A 269 -6.40 13.80 -13.42
CA ASP A 269 -6.58 14.48 -12.14
C ASP A 269 -7.83 15.37 -12.17
N PHE A 270 -8.72 15.18 -11.20
CA PHE A 270 -9.91 16.00 -10.99
C PHE A 270 -9.58 17.16 -10.03
N PRO A 271 -10.42 18.21 -9.97
CA PRO A 271 -10.18 19.35 -9.10
C PRO A 271 -10.02 18.93 -7.64
N ALA A 272 -9.00 19.48 -6.99
CA ALA A 272 -8.71 19.20 -5.59
C ALA A 272 -9.79 19.79 -4.65
N TYR A 273 -9.96 19.15 -3.50
CA TYR A 273 -10.87 19.55 -2.43
C TYR A 273 -10.15 19.40 -1.06
N PRO A 274 -10.70 19.99 0.01
CA PRO A 274 -10.07 19.96 1.34
C PRO A 274 -9.83 18.56 1.92
#